data_AF-A0A821KEC8-F1
#
_entry.id   AF-A0A821KEC8-F1
#
_cell.length_a   1.000
_cell.length_b   1.000
_cell.length_c   1.000
_cell.angle_alpha   90.00
_cell.angle_beta   90.00
_cell.angle_gamma   90.00
#
_symmetry.space_group_name_H-M   'P 1'
#
loop_
_entity.id
_entity.type
_entity.pdbx_description
1 polymer ?
#
loop_
_entity_poly.entity_id
_entity_poly.type
_entity_poly.pdbx_seq_one_letter_code
_entity_poly.pdbx_strand_id
1 'polypeptide(L)'
;MTVSYSLWLSIVQYAEEFCNVDDYNWDWSLVYLAQKRFNYPRVMWSSSARVIHLGSCGTHHKKTCSNQSDIARWEETDKFYQLNRKYLFPTNPLTVHAKYEARRPLKQTNGGWSDLRDRQLCLSFALKNPKDISHINIKN
;
A
#
# COMPACT_ATOMS: atom_id res chain seq x y z
N MET A 1 0.51 -6.77 0.00
CA MET A 1 1.91 -6.42 0.30
C MET A 1 2.42 -7.36 1.37
N THR A 2 3.63 -7.90 1.23
CA THR A 2 4.27 -8.70 2.29
C THR A 2 5.46 -7.92 2.84
N VAL A 3 5.59 -7.86 4.16
CA VAL A 3 6.64 -7.10 4.86
C VAL A 3 7.30 -8.03 5.88
N SER A 4 8.63 -8.11 5.87
CA SER A 4 9.35 -8.84 6.91
C SER A 4 9.24 -8.12 8.24
N TYR A 5 9.37 -8.83 9.36
CA TYR A 5 9.38 -8.20 10.67
C TYR A 5 10.46 -7.11 10.80
N SER A 6 11.65 -7.34 10.23
CA SER A 6 12.72 -6.34 10.20
C SER A 6 12.35 -5.08 9.44
N LEU A 7 11.74 -5.21 8.25
CA LEU A 7 11.29 -4.07 7.47
C LEU A 7 10.13 -3.34 8.17
N TRP A 8 9.24 -4.07 8.83
CA TRP A 8 8.17 -3.47 9.64
C TRP A 8 8.74 -2.61 10.77
N LEU A 9 9.73 -3.11 11.51
CA LEU A 9 10.40 -2.32 12.55
C LEU A 9 11.06 -1.06 11.97
N SER A 10 11.70 -1.16 10.81
CA SER A 10 12.26 0.01 10.11
C SER A 10 11.19 1.02 9.69
N ILE A 11 10.02 0.56 9.23
CA ILE A 11 8.89 1.46 8.91
C ILE A 11 8.39 2.16 10.18
N VAL A 12 8.16 1.41 11.26
CA VAL A 12 7.66 1.95 12.54
C VAL A 12 8.66 2.93 13.18
N GLN A 13 9.97 2.70 13.01
CA GLN A 13 11.00 3.64 13.47
C GLN A 13 10.81 5.06 12.88
N TYR A 14 10.25 5.17 11.68
CA TYR A 14 9.98 6.44 11.02
C TYR A 14 8.48 6.80 11.00
N ALA A 15 7.71 6.30 11.96
CA ALA A 15 6.28 6.58 12.05
C ALA A 15 5.98 8.09 12.19
N GLU A 16 6.83 8.86 12.85
CA GLU A 16 6.68 10.32 12.92
C GLU A 16 6.67 10.98 11.54
N GLU A 17 7.54 10.54 10.64
CA GLU A 17 7.53 11.05 9.27
C GLU A 17 6.29 10.57 8.52
N PHE A 18 5.96 9.28 8.63
CA PHE A 18 4.78 8.71 7.98
C PHE A 18 3.50 9.46 8.38
N CYS A 19 3.31 9.71 9.68
CA CYS A 19 2.12 10.37 10.21
C CYS A 19 2.06 11.87 9.87
N ASN A 20 3.17 12.51 9.50
CA ASN A 20 3.22 13.94 9.19
C ASN A 20 3.23 14.27 7.69
N VAL A 21 3.28 13.27 6.81
CA VAL A 21 3.06 13.48 5.37
C VAL A 21 1.62 13.94 5.17
N ASP A 22 1.41 15.07 4.50
CA ASP A 22 0.06 15.54 4.14
C ASP A 22 -0.48 14.76 2.93
N ASP A 23 -0.70 13.46 3.12
CA ASP A 23 -1.32 12.56 2.16
C ASP A 23 -2.16 11.50 2.91
N TYR A 24 -3.48 11.54 2.71
CA TYR A 24 -4.38 10.58 3.37
C TYR A 24 -4.24 9.14 2.83
N ASN A 25 -3.54 8.96 1.71
CA ASN A 25 -3.32 7.65 1.12
C ASN A 25 -2.08 7.00 1.74
N TRP A 26 -2.29 5.95 2.54
CA TRP A 26 -1.22 5.25 3.26
C TRP A 26 -0.12 4.72 2.34
N ASP A 27 -0.45 4.34 1.11
CA ASP A 27 0.49 3.82 0.12
C ASP A 27 1.38 4.92 -0.45
N TRP A 28 0.84 6.12 -0.72
CA TRP A 28 1.63 7.28 -1.11
C TRP A 28 2.54 7.77 0.02
N SER A 29 2.05 7.79 1.26
CA SER A 29 2.88 8.09 2.44
C SER A 29 3.99 7.05 2.63
N LEU A 30 3.73 5.77 2.34
CA LEU A 30 4.75 4.73 2.36
C LEU A 30 5.77 4.88 1.22
N VAL A 31 5.35 5.27 0.02
CA VAL A 31 6.26 5.59 -1.10
C VAL A 31 7.16 6.76 -0.75
N TYR A 32 6.61 7.83 -0.18
CA TYR A 32 7.39 8.97 0.32
C TYR A 32 8.46 8.50 1.32
N LEU A 33 8.05 7.71 2.32
CA LEU A 33 8.96 7.17 3.32
C LEU A 33 10.05 6.29 2.69
N ALA A 34 9.67 5.44 1.74
CA ALA A 34 10.59 4.54 1.05
C ALA A 34 11.63 5.24 0.18
N GLN A 35 11.23 6.31 -0.51
CA GLN A 35 12.15 7.14 -1.29
C GLN A 35 13.11 7.92 -0.37
N LYS A 36 12.62 8.40 0.78
CA LYS A 36 13.38 9.24 1.71
C LYS A 36 14.31 8.48 2.65
N ARG A 37 13.89 7.31 3.16
CA ARG A 37 14.60 6.55 4.21
C ARG A 37 15.21 5.24 3.76
N PHE A 38 14.64 4.61 2.73
CA PHE A 38 15.05 3.26 2.30
C PHE A 38 15.77 3.22 0.95
N ASN A 39 16.13 4.38 0.39
CA ASN A 39 16.85 4.50 -0.89
C ASN A 39 16.27 3.61 -2.00
N TYR A 40 14.95 3.68 -2.20
CA TYR A 40 14.21 2.89 -3.20
C TYR A 40 14.29 1.36 -2.93
N PRO A 41 13.46 0.83 -2.01
CA PRO A 41 13.48 -0.58 -1.70
C PRO A 41 13.11 -1.41 -2.94
N ARG A 42 13.81 -2.54 -3.11
CA ARG A 42 13.50 -3.50 -4.17
C ARG A 42 12.29 -4.34 -3.75
N VAL A 43 11.35 -4.50 -4.69
CA VAL A 43 10.18 -5.35 -4.51
C VAL A 43 10.28 -6.56 -5.43
N MET A 44 9.82 -7.71 -4.96
CA MET A 44 9.66 -8.92 -5.77
C MET A 44 8.18 -9.14 -6.02
N TRP A 45 7.81 -9.40 -7.26
CA TRP A 45 6.43 -9.70 -7.65
C TRP A 45 6.40 -10.81 -8.70
N SER A 46 5.29 -11.52 -8.79
CA SER A 46 5.09 -12.55 -9.81
C SER A 46 4.67 -11.93 -11.14
N SER A 47 5.27 -12.38 -12.25
CA SER A 47 4.90 -11.91 -13.60
C SER A 47 3.43 -12.17 -13.95
N SER A 48 2.85 -13.24 -13.40
CA SER A 48 1.42 -13.48 -13.45
C SER A 48 0.80 -13.14 -12.09
N ALA A 49 -0.20 -12.26 -12.08
CA ALA A 49 -0.88 -11.83 -10.85
C ALA A 49 -1.51 -13.03 -10.11
N ARG A 50 -1.50 -12.95 -8.77
CA ARG A 50 -2.11 -13.94 -7.86
C ARG A 50 -3.12 -13.30 -6.90
N VAL A 51 -3.21 -11.98 -6.91
CA VAL A 51 -4.22 -11.19 -6.21
C VAL A 51 -4.79 -10.24 -7.25
N ILE A 52 -6.11 -10.21 -7.39
CA ILE A 52 -6.83 -9.42 -8.39
C ILE A 52 -7.76 -8.46 -7.67
N HIS A 53 -7.71 -7.19 -8.06
CA HIS A 53 -8.68 -6.21 -7.61
C HIS A 53 -9.97 -6.37 -8.44
N LEU A 54 -11.06 -6.77 -7.78
CA LEU A 54 -12.36 -6.96 -8.41
C LEU A 54 -13.22 -5.69 -8.43
N GLY A 55 -12.95 -4.74 -7.53
CA GLY A 55 -13.70 -3.50 -7.44
C GLY A 55 -13.57 -2.69 -8.72
N SER A 56 -14.70 -2.43 -9.37
CA SER A 56 -14.79 -1.67 -10.62
C SER A 56 -15.09 -0.18 -10.41
N CYS A 57 -15.41 0.22 -9.18
CA CYS A 57 -15.64 1.59 -8.74
C CYS A 57 -15.02 1.85 -7.36
N GLY A 58 -14.90 3.11 -6.94
CA GLY A 58 -14.33 3.48 -5.64
C GLY A 58 -13.85 4.92 -5.59
N THR A 59 -13.15 5.29 -4.51
CA THR A 59 -12.73 6.67 -4.18
C THR A 59 -12.01 7.42 -5.31
N HIS A 60 -11.34 6.69 -6.22
CA HIS A 60 -10.59 7.26 -7.34
C HIS A 60 -11.17 6.94 -8.74
N HIS A 61 -12.30 6.22 -8.82
CA HIS A 61 -12.92 5.83 -10.09
C HIS A 61 -14.29 6.51 -10.25
N LYS A 62 -14.42 7.36 -11.28
CA LYS A 62 -15.64 8.13 -11.63
C LYS A 62 -16.75 7.29 -12.29
N LYS A 63 -16.88 5.99 -11.98
CA LYS A 63 -17.90 5.13 -12.57
C LYS A 63 -19.02 4.86 -11.58
N THR A 64 -20.25 4.78 -12.11
CA THR A 64 -21.41 4.25 -11.39
C THR A 64 -21.04 2.88 -10.84
N CYS A 65 -21.09 2.74 -9.51
CA CYS A 65 -20.91 1.46 -8.86
C CYS A 65 -22.04 0.53 -9.26
N SER A 66 -21.70 -0.59 -9.89
CA SER A 66 -22.64 -1.64 -10.22
C SER A 66 -22.09 -2.96 -9.74
N ASN A 67 -22.86 -3.66 -8.91
CA ASN A 67 -22.51 -5.03 -8.52
C ASN A 67 -22.34 -5.92 -9.76
N GLN A 68 -23.05 -5.61 -10.86
CA GLN A 68 -22.95 -6.35 -12.11
C GLN A 68 -21.56 -6.25 -12.74
N SER A 69 -20.87 -5.11 -12.64
CA SER A 69 -19.53 -4.95 -13.22
C SER A 69 -18.47 -5.68 -12.40
N ASP A 70 -18.61 -5.72 -11.08
CA ASP A 70 -17.74 -6.51 -10.20
C ASP A 70 -17.93 -8.01 -10.44
N ILE A 71 -19.18 -8.47 -10.59
CA ILE A 71 -19.52 -9.86 -10.93
C ILE A 71 -18.93 -10.22 -12.29
N ALA A 72 -19.14 -9.41 -13.32
CA ALA A 72 -18.59 -9.66 -14.65
C ALA A 72 -17.05 -9.73 -14.63
N ARG A 73 -16.39 -8.86 -13.84
CA ARG A 73 -14.93 -8.90 -13.67
C ARG A 73 -14.46 -10.17 -12.98
N TRP A 74 -15.21 -10.64 -11.98
CA TRP A 74 -14.95 -11.92 -11.33
C TRP A 74 -15.10 -13.08 -12.31
N GLU A 75 -16.20 -13.15 -13.09
CA GLU A 75 -16.43 -14.22 -14.07
C GLU A 75 -15.32 -14.27 -15.14
N GLU A 76 -14.89 -13.12 -15.64
CA GLU A 76 -13.77 -13.02 -16.59
C GLU A 76 -12.47 -13.54 -15.97
N THR A 77 -12.20 -13.14 -14.73
CA THR A 77 -11.00 -13.55 -13.98
C THR A 77 -11.01 -15.06 -13.72
N ASP A 78 -12.14 -15.60 -13.27
CA ASP A 78 -12.29 -17.03 -13.00
C ASP A 78 -12.11 -17.85 -14.27
N LYS A 79 -12.77 -17.46 -15.37
CA LYS A 79 -12.59 -18.09 -16.69
C LYS A 79 -11.13 -18.06 -17.15
N PHE A 80 -10.44 -16.94 -16.98
CA PHE A 80 -9.01 -16.83 -17.31
C PHE A 80 -8.17 -17.86 -16.53
N TYR A 81 -8.40 -18.01 -15.23
CA TYR A 81 -7.66 -18.97 -14.42
C TYR A 81 -8.07 -20.43 -14.67
N GLN A 82 -9.33 -20.71 -14.97
CA GLN A 82 -9.78 -22.04 -15.39
C GLN A 82 -9.08 -22.47 -16.68
N LEU A 83 -9.03 -21.61 -17.69
CA LEU A 83 -8.34 -21.87 -18.97
C LEU A 83 -6.83 -22.07 -18.80
N ASN A 84 -6.23 -21.42 -17.81
CA ASN A 84 -4.81 -21.46 -17.53
C ASN A 84 -4.44 -22.35 -16.35
N ARG A 85 -5.34 -23.23 -15.89
CA ARG A 85 -5.16 -24.04 -14.68
C ARG A 85 -3.88 -24.88 -14.70
N LYS A 86 -3.46 -25.37 -15.88
CA LYS A 86 -2.22 -26.14 -16.06
C LYS A 86 -0.93 -25.36 -15.76
N TYR A 87 -0.98 -24.03 -15.73
CA TYR A 87 0.15 -23.16 -15.39
C TYR A 87 0.11 -22.65 -13.94
N LEU A 88 -0.92 -23.02 -13.18
CA LEU A 88 -0.99 -22.75 -11.75
C LEU A 88 -0.20 -23.81 -10.98
N PHE A 89 0.25 -23.46 -9.78
CA PHE A 89 1.03 -24.35 -8.90
C PHE A 89 2.28 -24.94 -9.58
N PRO A 90 3.21 -24.10 -10.09
CA PRO A 90 4.43 -24.60 -10.68
C PRO A 90 5.22 -25.43 -9.67
N THR A 91 5.61 -26.64 -10.07
CA THR A 91 6.44 -27.54 -9.27
C THR A 91 7.93 -27.28 -9.47
N ASN A 92 8.30 -26.73 -10.63
CA ASN A 92 9.66 -26.31 -10.91
C ASN A 92 9.97 -24.99 -10.20
N PRO A 93 11.24 -24.77 -9.80
CA PRO A 93 11.66 -23.50 -9.24
C PRO A 93 11.30 -22.30 -10.12
N LEU A 94 10.86 -21.21 -9.51
CA LEU A 94 10.59 -19.96 -10.21
C LEU A 94 11.89 -19.27 -10.62
N THR A 95 11.90 -18.66 -11.81
CA THR A 95 13.02 -17.83 -12.26
C THR A 95 12.82 -16.37 -11.82
N VAL A 96 13.90 -15.75 -11.36
CA VAL A 96 13.91 -14.34 -10.96
C VAL A 96 14.60 -13.53 -12.05
N HIS A 97 13.89 -12.54 -12.58
CA HIS A 97 14.44 -11.60 -13.56
C HIS A 97 14.51 -10.21 -12.94
N ALA A 98 15.68 -9.59 -12.99
CA ALA A 98 15.84 -8.21 -12.57
C ALA A 98 15.17 -7.29 -13.60
N LYS A 99 14.27 -6.43 -13.12
CA LYS A 99 13.71 -5.33 -13.90
C LYS A 99 14.18 -4.02 -13.28
N TYR A 100 14.83 -3.18 -14.08
CA TYR A 100 15.20 -1.84 -13.66
C TYR A 100 14.09 -0.87 -14.05
N GLU A 101 13.56 -0.15 -13.06
CA GLU A 101 12.67 0.98 -13.30
C GLU A 101 13.40 2.27 -12.96
N ALA A 102 13.21 3.30 -13.80
CA ALA A 102 13.78 4.61 -13.54
C ALA A 102 13.25 5.16 -12.20
N ARG A 103 14.12 5.83 -11.45
CA ARG A 103 13.71 6.52 -10.22
C ARG A 103 12.68 7.57 -10.59
N ARG A 104 11.47 7.43 -10.05
CA ARG A 104 10.42 8.44 -10.19
C ARG A 104 10.70 9.58 -9.21
N PRO A 105 10.48 10.85 -9.61
CA PRO A 105 10.56 11.95 -8.66
C PRO A 105 9.56 11.73 -7.52
N LEU A 106 9.85 12.32 -6.36
CA LEU A 106 8.87 12.42 -5.29
C LEU A 106 7.63 13.13 -5.84
N LYS A 107 6.50 12.42 -5.85
CA LYS A 107 5.23 12.98 -6.31
C LYS A 107 4.77 14.04 -5.29
N GLN A 108 4.09 15.09 -5.76
CA GLN A 108 3.30 15.95 -4.88
C GLN A 108 2.27 15.10 -4.14
N THR A 109 2.07 15.40 -2.86
CA THR A 109 1.11 14.69 -2.01
C THR A 109 -0.32 15.01 -2.44
N ASN A 110 -1.25 14.11 -2.17
CA ASN A 110 -2.67 14.31 -2.47
C ASN A 110 -3.38 15.23 -1.45
N GLY A 111 -2.71 15.62 -0.35
CA GLY A 111 -3.28 16.40 0.73
C GLY A 111 -4.20 15.58 1.64
N GLY A 112 -5.04 16.27 2.41
CA GLY A 112 -6.11 15.66 3.21
C GLY A 112 -5.67 14.99 4.52
N TRP A 113 -4.43 15.25 4.98
CA TRP A 113 -3.87 14.70 6.21
C TRP A 113 -3.13 15.79 7.04
N SER A 114 -3.57 17.03 6.90
CA SER A 114 -3.00 18.19 7.59
C SER A 114 -3.59 18.45 8.97
N ASP A 115 -4.72 17.82 9.31
CA ASP A 115 -5.33 17.95 10.63
C ASP A 115 -4.42 17.35 11.71
N LEU A 116 -4.06 18.16 12.70
CA LEU A 116 -3.14 17.75 13.76
C LEU A 116 -3.67 16.55 14.56
N ARG A 117 -5.00 16.39 14.66
CA ARG A 117 -5.63 15.30 15.40
C ARG A 117 -5.40 13.94 14.71
N ASP A 118 -5.46 13.90 13.38
CA ASP A 118 -5.17 12.68 12.59
C ASP A 118 -3.72 12.26 12.78
N ARG A 119 -2.80 13.23 12.76
CA ARG A 119 -1.36 12.99 12.95
C ARG A 119 -1.04 12.50 14.35
N GLN A 120 -1.63 13.13 15.37
CA GLN A 120 -1.47 12.73 16.76
C GLN A 120 -2.06 11.34 17.04
N LEU A 121 -3.23 11.04 16.47
CA LEU A 121 -3.84 9.70 16.59
C LEU A 121 -2.95 8.64 15.93
N CYS A 122 -2.48 8.89 14.70
CA CYS A 122 -1.53 8.01 14.00
C CYS A 122 -0.27 7.72 14.84
N LEU A 123 0.34 8.76 15.41
CA LEU A 123 1.51 8.63 16.27
C LEU A 123 1.26 7.79 17.53
N SER A 124 0.08 7.90 18.12
CA SER A 124 -0.27 7.15 19.34
C SER A 124 -0.30 5.63 19.12
N PHE A 125 -0.51 5.17 17.89
CA PHE A 125 -0.41 3.75 17.54
C PHE A 125 1.03 3.27 17.37
N ALA A 126 1.95 4.17 17.04
CA ALA A 126 3.33 3.83 16.73
C ALA A 126 4.30 3.99 17.93
N LEU A 127 4.05 4.98 18.78
CA LEU A 127 4.84 5.21 19.99
C LEU A 127 4.31 4.30 21.10
N LYS A 128 5.17 3.44 21.65
CA LYS A 128 4.85 2.42 22.66
C LYS A 128 4.33 3.02 23.98
N ASN A 129 3.06 3.39 24.00
CA ASN A 129 2.08 3.08 25.04
C ASN A 129 0.70 3.55 24.54
N PRO A 130 -0.16 2.69 23.97
CA PRO A 130 -1.43 3.10 23.37
C PRO A 130 -2.45 3.70 24.37
N LYS A 131 -2.12 3.76 25.66
CA LYS A 131 -2.91 4.41 26.72
C LYS A 131 -2.38 5.78 27.14
N ASP A 132 -1.17 6.16 26.70
CA ASP A 132 -0.59 7.46 27.03
C ASP A 132 -0.90 8.50 25.96
N ILE A 133 -2.09 9.06 26.07
CA ILE A 133 -2.60 10.12 25.19
C ILE A 133 -2.16 11.50 25.70
N SER A 134 -1.35 11.57 26.78
CA SER A 134 -0.98 12.84 27.43
C SER A 134 -0.11 13.74 26.54
N HIS A 135 0.53 13.16 25.51
CA HIS A 135 1.31 13.88 24.51
C HIS A 135 0.45 14.54 23.41
N ILE A 136 -0.84 14.19 23.30
CA ILE A 136 -1.78 14.81 22.36
C ILE A 136 -2.25 16.15 22.96
N ASN A 137 -1.46 17.18 22.74
CA ASN A 137 -1.81 18.55 23.13
C ASN A 137 -2.59 19.21 22.00
N ILE A 138 -3.92 19.04 22.00
CA ILE A 138 -4.81 19.77 21.09
C ILE A 138 -4.94 21.19 21.63
N LYS A 139 -4.07 22.09 21.16
CA LYS A 139 -4.32 23.52 21.31
C LYS A 139 -5.31 23.93 20.23
N ASN A 140 -6.48 24.38 20.67
CA ASN A 140 -7.50 25.02 19.83
C ASN A 140 -6.96 26.24 19.10
#